data_AF-A0A517LUS7-F1
#
_entry.id   AF-A0A517LUS7-F1
#
_cell.length_a   1.000
_cell.length_b   1.000
_cell.length_c   1.000
_cell.angle_alpha   90.00
_cell.angle_beta   90.00
_cell.angle_gamma   90.00
#
_symmetry.space_group_name_H-M   'P 1'
#
loop_
_entity.id
_entity.type
_entity.pdbx_description
1 polymer ?
#
loop_
_entity_poly.entity_id
_entity_poly.type
_entity_poly.pdbx_seq_one_letter_code
_entity_poly.pdbx_strand_id
1 'polypeptide(L)'
;MYPDNWELTGPVDDGDSEGYVVESPTGMFFSLNRFGGRNDYENILKQACLAMDAEYDEVESEVYAADGAFPEEVGVEMQFYCKSLVITSRLLAMQYQDDVLLVQMQAENRDFDQNELVFAAMLKTVRDGLA
;
A
#
# COMPACT_ATOMS: atom_id res chain seq x y z
N MET A 1 11.92 -4.00 -7.63
CA MET A 1 11.79 -5.22 -8.45
C MET A 1 10.51 -5.91 -8.04
N TYR A 2 9.79 -6.48 -8.99
CA TYR A 2 8.56 -7.26 -8.79
C TYR A 2 8.67 -8.56 -9.58
N PRO A 3 7.84 -9.59 -9.32
CA PRO A 3 7.92 -10.86 -10.04
C PRO A 3 7.66 -10.73 -11.54
N ASP A 4 8.40 -11.46 -12.38
CA ASP A 4 8.34 -11.33 -13.85
C ASP A 4 6.97 -11.63 -14.45
N ASN A 5 6.12 -12.38 -13.75
CA ASN A 5 4.77 -12.72 -14.19
C ASN A 5 3.70 -11.73 -13.71
N TRP A 6 4.09 -10.63 -13.06
CA TRP A 6 3.18 -9.56 -12.64
C TRP A 6 3.16 -8.43 -13.67
N GLU A 7 2.02 -7.76 -13.78
CA GLU A 7 1.81 -6.66 -14.71
C GLU A 7 2.01 -5.32 -14.00
N LEU A 8 2.81 -4.42 -14.60
CA LEU A 8 3.01 -3.06 -14.12
C LEU A 8 2.15 -2.09 -14.95
N THR A 9 1.29 -1.35 -14.26
CA THR A 9 0.47 -0.28 -14.82
C THR A 9 0.90 1.07 -14.24
N GLY A 10 1.01 2.09 -15.09
CA GLY A 10 1.29 3.47 -14.68
C GLY A 10 2.31 4.19 -15.57
N PRO A 11 2.61 5.46 -15.27
CA PRO A 11 2.04 6.23 -14.17
C PRO A 11 0.54 6.53 -14.38
N VAL A 12 -0.22 6.48 -13.29
CA VAL A 12 -1.61 6.94 -13.21
C VAL A 12 -1.61 8.22 -12.40
N ASP A 13 -2.14 9.30 -12.98
CA ASP A 13 -2.33 10.60 -12.33
C ASP A 13 -3.82 10.74 -11.98
N ASP A 14 -4.13 10.88 -10.69
CA ASP A 14 -5.49 11.07 -10.18
C ASP A 14 -5.81 12.54 -9.86
N GLY A 15 -4.86 13.45 -10.12
CA GLY A 15 -4.93 14.88 -9.84
C GLY A 15 -4.25 15.29 -8.54
N ASP A 16 -4.19 14.41 -7.54
CA ASP A 16 -3.57 14.65 -6.23
C ASP A 16 -2.26 13.86 -6.04
N SER A 17 -2.12 12.74 -6.76
CA SER A 17 -0.98 11.84 -6.73
C SER A 17 -0.68 11.24 -8.10
N GLU A 18 0.58 10.83 -8.27
CA GLU A 18 1.02 10.02 -9.41
C GLU A 18 1.56 8.69 -8.89
N GLY A 19 1.12 7.57 -9.47
CA GLY A 19 1.51 6.27 -8.97
C GLY A 19 1.56 5.14 -9.98
N TYR A 20 2.11 4.02 -9.50
CA TYR A 20 2.21 2.77 -10.24
C TYR A 20 1.51 1.66 -9.48
N VAL A 21 0.93 0.73 -10.21
CA VAL A 21 0.30 -0.48 -9.66
C VAL A 21 0.99 -1.69 -10.28
N VAL A 22 1.33 -2.67 -9.45
CA VAL A 22 1.83 -3.98 -9.87
C VAL A 22 0.82 -5.04 -9.45
N GLU A 23 0.34 -5.84 -10.40
CA GLU A 23 -0.71 -6.83 -10.16
C GLU A 23 -0.25 -8.26 -10.51
N SER A 24 -0.59 -9.21 -9.65
CA SER A 24 -0.37 -10.62 -9.89
C SER A 24 -1.47 -11.21 -10.78
N PRO A 25 -1.21 -12.34 -11.47
CA PRO A 25 -2.25 -13.08 -12.19
C PRO A 25 -3.39 -13.62 -11.29
N THR A 26 -3.18 -13.65 -9.98
CA THR A 26 -4.16 -14.12 -8.99
C THR A 26 -4.95 -12.98 -8.35
N GLY A 27 -4.69 -11.72 -8.73
CA GLY A 27 -5.40 -10.55 -8.21
C GLY A 27 -4.82 -9.95 -6.93
N MET A 28 -3.60 -10.32 -6.54
CA MET A 28 -2.84 -9.56 -5.55
C MET A 28 -2.34 -8.27 -6.19
N PHE A 29 -2.29 -7.16 -5.45
CA PHE A 29 -1.70 -5.94 -5.96
C PHE A 29 -0.80 -5.24 -4.96
N PHE A 30 0.17 -4.51 -5.51
CA PHE A 30 1.06 -3.57 -4.84
C PHE A 30 0.96 -2.22 -5.54
N SER A 31 0.57 -1.16 -4.86
CA SER A 31 0.61 0.20 -5.43
C SER A 31 1.62 1.07 -4.70
N LEU A 32 2.20 2.01 -5.44
CA LEU A 32 3.06 3.07 -4.94
C LEU A 32 2.60 4.39 -5.53
N ASN A 33 2.04 5.26 -4.70
CA ASN A 33 1.58 6.59 -5.09
C ASN A 33 2.47 7.66 -4.44
N ARG A 34 2.77 8.72 -5.20
CA ARG A 34 3.54 9.87 -4.74
C ARG A 34 2.66 11.11 -4.72
N PHE A 35 2.55 11.72 -3.55
CA PHE A 35 1.87 12.99 -3.34
C PHE A 35 2.91 14.10 -3.31
N GLY A 36 2.99 14.85 -4.41
CA GLY A 36 3.99 15.90 -4.61
C GLY A 36 3.78 17.12 -3.71
N GLY A 37 4.84 17.64 -3.10
CA GLY A 37 4.80 18.87 -2.29
C GLY A 37 4.01 18.73 -0.99
N ARG A 38 3.94 17.52 -0.45
CA ARG A 38 3.21 17.17 0.77
C ARG A 38 4.17 16.67 1.85
N ASN A 39 3.89 17.04 3.09
CA ASN A 39 4.69 16.65 4.26
C ASN A 39 3.84 16.11 5.42
N ASP A 40 2.61 15.73 5.13
CA ASP A 40 1.60 15.28 6.09
C ASP A 40 1.28 13.79 5.92
N TYR A 41 2.30 12.94 5.93
CA TYR A 41 2.19 11.50 5.66
C TYR A 41 1.16 10.78 6.56
N GLU A 42 1.04 11.16 7.83
CA GLU A 42 -0.02 10.64 8.73
C GLU A 42 -1.42 11.01 8.25
N ASN A 43 -1.61 12.22 7.72
CA ASN A 43 -2.89 12.66 7.19
C ASN A 43 -3.20 11.98 5.86
N ILE A 44 -2.21 11.77 4.99
CA ILE A 44 -2.37 10.97 3.76
C ILE A 44 -2.82 9.55 4.10
N LEU A 45 -2.16 8.88 5.06
CA LEU A 45 -2.57 7.55 5.52
C LEU A 45 -4.01 7.58 6.05
N LYS A 46 -4.34 8.57 6.88
CA LYS A 46 -5.69 8.73 7.43
C LYS A 46 -6.75 8.91 6.34
N GLN A 47 -6.49 9.72 5.30
CA GLN A 47 -7.43 9.88 4.19
C GLN A 47 -7.61 8.57 3.42
N ALA A 48 -6.55 7.80 3.21
CA ALA A 48 -6.64 6.49 2.57
C ALA A 48 -7.49 5.52 3.41
N CYS A 49 -7.32 5.47 4.74
CA CYS A 49 -8.19 4.66 5.60
C CYS A 49 -9.65 5.12 5.55
N LEU A 50 -9.90 6.44 5.58
CA LEU A 50 -11.26 6.99 5.49
C LEU A 50 -11.92 6.67 4.14
N ALA A 51 -11.16 6.61 3.05
CA ALA A 51 -11.67 6.19 1.75
C ALA A 51 -12.11 4.72 1.78
N MET A 52 -11.34 3.84 2.44
CA MET A 52 -11.71 2.44 2.63
C MET A 52 -12.96 2.28 3.50
N ASP A 53 -13.05 3.01 4.61
CA ASP A 53 -14.24 3.03 5.49
C ASP A 53 -15.50 3.56 4.77
N ALA A 54 -15.34 4.43 3.77
CA ALA A 54 -16.45 4.95 2.99
C ALA A 54 -16.91 3.97 1.88
N GLU A 55 -16.00 3.10 1.41
CA GLU A 55 -16.27 2.14 0.35
C GLU A 55 -16.80 0.80 0.89
N TYR A 56 -16.38 0.38 2.08
CA TYR A 56 -16.70 -0.92 2.67
C TYR A 56 -17.39 -0.76 4.03
N ASP A 57 -18.48 -1.49 4.25
CA ASP A 57 -19.33 -1.33 5.45
C ASP A 57 -18.67 -1.79 6.77
N GLU A 58 -17.79 -2.81 6.71
CA GLU A 58 -17.17 -3.44 7.88
C GLU A 58 -15.65 -3.57 7.65
N VAL A 59 -14.92 -2.49 7.90
CA VAL A 59 -13.44 -2.47 7.89
C VAL A 59 -12.93 -2.58 9.33
N GLU A 60 -12.18 -3.64 9.61
CA GLU A 60 -11.40 -3.77 10.83
C GLU A 60 -9.99 -3.23 10.56
N SER A 61 -9.45 -2.38 11.44
CA SER A 61 -8.13 -1.78 11.25
C SER A 61 -7.26 -1.89 12.50
N GLU A 62 -5.98 -2.17 12.28
CA GLU A 62 -4.96 -2.26 13.33
C GLU A 62 -3.69 -1.49 12.92
N VAL A 63 -3.00 -0.94 13.92
CA VAL A 63 -1.70 -0.30 13.68
C VAL A 63 -0.71 -1.34 13.20
N TYR A 64 -0.08 -1.07 12.06
CA TYR A 64 0.92 -1.94 11.47
C TYR A 64 2.29 -1.27 11.49
N ALA A 65 3.27 -1.97 12.04
CA ALA A 65 4.67 -1.56 12.04
C ALA A 65 5.49 -2.57 11.25
N ALA A 66 6.04 -2.15 10.11
CA ALA A 66 6.90 -3.01 9.30
C ALA A 66 8.32 -3.09 9.86
N ASP A 67 8.93 -4.25 9.73
CA ASP A 67 10.37 -4.40 9.94
C ASP A 67 11.15 -3.48 9.00
N GLY A 68 12.11 -2.74 9.55
CA GLY A 68 12.93 -1.79 8.80
C GLY A 68 12.18 -0.53 8.34
N ALA A 69 11.09 -0.16 9.01
CA ALA A 69 10.41 1.11 8.80
C ALA A 69 11.34 2.32 9.05
N PHE A 70 11.16 3.39 8.27
CA PHE A 70 11.82 4.66 8.54
C PHE A 70 11.22 5.37 9.77
N PRO A 71 11.93 6.34 10.38
CA PRO A 71 11.39 7.12 11.49
C PRO A 71 10.09 7.88 11.14
N GLU A 72 9.94 8.29 9.88
CA GLU A 72 8.78 9.02 9.35
C GLU A 72 7.91 8.10 8.49
N GLU A 73 7.65 6.89 8.99
CA GLU A 73 6.80 5.90 8.33
C GLU A 73 5.75 5.39 9.33
N VAL A 74 4.48 5.37 8.90
CA VAL A 74 3.35 4.81 9.65
C VAL A 74 2.57 3.85 8.77
N GLY A 75 1.98 2.83 9.39
CA GLY A 75 1.20 1.83 8.68
C GLY A 75 -0.08 1.42 9.41
N VAL A 76 -1.04 0.97 8.62
CA VAL A 76 -2.28 0.36 9.08
C VAL A 76 -2.53 -0.90 8.26
N GLU A 77 -2.89 -1.98 8.94
CA GLU A 77 -3.47 -3.16 8.30
C GLU A 77 -4.98 -3.11 8.45
N MET A 78 -5.69 -3.44 7.38
CA MET A 78 -7.14 -3.45 7.31
C MET A 78 -7.62 -4.80 6.82
N GLN A 79 -8.73 -5.27 7.37
CA GLN A 79 -9.45 -6.45 6.91
C GLN A 79 -10.91 -6.08 6.62
N PHE A 80 -11.43 -6.51 5.47
CA PHE A 80 -12.80 -6.21 5.05
C PHE A 80 -13.35 -7.27 4.10
N TYR A 81 -14.67 -7.32 3.96
CA TYR A 81 -15.34 -8.22 3.01
C TYR A 81 -15.48 -7.61 1.62
N CYS A 82 -15.02 -8.33 0.59
CA CYS A 82 -15.26 -7.97 -0.80
C CYS A 82 -15.70 -9.21 -1.60
N LYS A 83 -16.90 -9.17 -2.20
CA LYS A 83 -17.45 -10.26 -3.04
C LYS A 83 -17.35 -11.65 -2.40
N SER A 84 -17.71 -11.76 -1.12
CA SER A 84 -17.63 -12.99 -0.30
C SER A 84 -16.22 -13.48 0.06
N LEU A 85 -15.18 -12.68 -0.23
CA LEU A 85 -13.81 -12.92 0.20
C LEU A 85 -13.47 -11.98 1.36
N VAL A 86 -12.60 -12.43 2.26
CA VAL A 86 -11.93 -11.55 3.23
C VAL A 86 -10.67 -11.04 2.57
N ILE A 87 -10.53 -9.72 2.49
CA ILE A 87 -9.39 -9.04 1.90
C ILE A 87 -8.52 -8.46 3.01
N THR A 88 -7.22 -8.66 2.90
CA THR A 88 -6.23 -8.00 3.74
C THR A 88 -5.59 -6.90 2.91
N SER A 89 -5.61 -5.67 3.44
CA SER A 89 -5.02 -4.49 2.80
C SER A 89 -4.12 -3.77 3.79
N ARG A 90 -2.85 -3.60 3.45
CA ARG A 90 -1.84 -3.00 4.30
C ARG A 90 -1.35 -1.72 3.63
N LEU A 91 -1.60 -0.60 4.31
CA LEU A 91 -1.20 0.73 3.88
C LEU A 91 0.02 1.18 4.67
N LEU A 92 1.01 1.77 3.98
CA LEU A 92 2.12 2.46 4.61
C LEU A 92 2.29 3.84 3.97
N ALA A 93 2.33 4.88 4.80
CA ALA A 93 2.70 6.22 4.37
C ALA A 93 4.07 6.57 4.95
N MET A 94 4.95 7.10 4.10
CA MET A 94 6.29 7.52 4.49
C MET A 94 6.64 8.88 3.90
N GLN A 95 7.34 9.68 4.70
CA GLN A 95 7.91 10.94 4.22
C GLN A 95 9.12 10.66 3.33
N TYR A 96 9.17 11.33 2.17
CA TYR A 96 10.33 11.31 1.29
C TYR A 96 10.59 12.70 0.71
N GLN A 97 11.64 13.37 1.19
CA GLN A 97 11.92 14.76 0.84
C GLN A 97 10.69 15.66 1.10
N ASP A 98 10.26 16.43 0.11
CA ASP A 98 9.07 17.29 0.17
C ASP A 98 7.79 16.57 -0.32
N ASP A 99 7.81 15.24 -0.37
CA ASP A 99 6.69 14.43 -0.84
C ASP A 99 6.29 13.34 0.16
N VAL A 100 5.08 12.82 0.00
CA VAL A 100 4.62 11.62 0.70
C VAL A 100 4.53 10.46 -0.28
N LEU A 101 5.06 9.30 0.11
CA LEU A 101 4.82 8.05 -0.59
C LEU A 101 3.78 7.23 0.17
N LEU A 102 2.76 6.77 -0.55
CA LEU A 102 1.76 5.84 -0.04
C LEU A 102 1.91 4.51 -0.76
N VAL A 103 2.23 3.46 0.00
CA VAL A 103 2.27 2.08 -0.47
C VAL A 103 1.01 1.37 -0.02
N GLN A 104 0.38 0.63 -0.92
CA GLN A 104 -0.68 -0.31 -0.59
C GLN A 104 -0.30 -1.72 -1.05
N MET A 105 -0.53 -2.70 -0.20
CA MET A 105 -0.40 -4.12 -0.51
C MET A 105 -1.74 -4.77 -0.20
N GLN A 106 -2.29 -5.53 -1.14
CA GLN A 106 -3.61 -6.11 -0.94
C GLN A 106 -3.78 -7.43 -1.67
N ALA A 107 -4.49 -8.35 -1.01
CA ALA A 107 -4.87 -9.65 -1.57
C ALA A 107 -6.05 -10.24 -0.79
N GLU A 108 -6.62 -11.34 -1.31
CA GLU A 108 -7.42 -12.24 -0.46
C GLU A 108 -6.57 -12.69 0.74
N ASN A 109 -7.16 -12.75 1.92
CA ASN A 109 -6.44 -12.98 3.17
C ASN A 109 -5.50 -14.20 3.11
N ARG A 110 -5.97 -15.32 2.54
CA ARG A 110 -5.14 -16.54 2.41
C ARG A 110 -3.98 -16.38 1.45
N ASP A 111 -4.16 -15.60 0.39
CA ASP A 111 -3.11 -15.32 -0.58
C ASP A 111 -2.12 -14.30 -0.02
N PHE A 112 -2.59 -13.35 0.77
CA PHE A 112 -1.75 -12.38 1.48
C PHE A 112 -0.76 -13.11 2.39
N ASP A 113 -1.24 -13.99 3.27
CA ASP A 113 -0.40 -14.76 4.19
C ASP A 113 0.65 -15.61 3.45
N GLN A 114 0.27 -16.23 2.33
CA GLN A 114 1.17 -17.08 1.55
C GLN A 114 2.25 -16.29 0.80
N ASN A 115 1.98 -15.02 0.49
CA ASN A 115 2.83 -14.18 -0.36
C ASN A 115 3.39 -12.95 0.38
N GLU A 116 3.27 -12.88 1.70
CA GLU A 116 3.74 -11.75 2.50
C GLU A 116 5.24 -11.47 2.28
N LEU A 117 6.05 -12.51 2.07
CA LEU A 117 7.48 -12.37 1.75
C LEU A 117 7.73 -11.67 0.40
N VAL A 118 6.84 -11.85 -0.59
CA VAL A 118 6.93 -11.15 -1.88
C VAL A 118 6.66 -9.66 -1.67
N PHE A 119 5.60 -9.33 -0.92
CA PHE A 119 5.27 -7.97 -0.53
C PHE A 119 6.41 -7.30 0.25
N ALA A 120 6.98 -7.99 1.24
CA ALA A 120 8.12 -7.50 2.01
C ALA A 120 9.36 -7.23 1.12
N ALA A 121 9.64 -8.09 0.13
CA ALA A 121 10.76 -7.89 -0.79
C ALA A 121 10.55 -6.68 -1.73
N MET A 122 9.32 -6.48 -2.22
CA MET A 122 8.96 -5.32 -3.03
C MET A 122 9.06 -4.03 -2.22
N LEU A 123 8.48 -4.00 -1.00
CA LEU A 123 8.57 -2.88 -0.08
C LEU A 123 10.02 -2.55 0.28
N LYS A 124 10.85 -3.57 0.54
CA LYS A 124 12.29 -3.37 0.75
C LYS A 124 12.93 -2.68 -0.45
N THR A 125 12.59 -3.09 -1.68
CA THR A 125 13.15 -2.44 -2.88
C THR A 125 12.74 -0.98 -2.98
N VAL A 126 11.50 -0.64 -2.62
CA VAL A 126 11.06 0.77 -2.56
C VAL A 126 11.94 1.53 -1.57
N ARG A 127 12.06 1.05 -0.32
CA ARG A 127 12.88 1.72 0.71
C ARG A 127 14.36 1.84 0.34
N ASP A 128 14.94 0.80 -0.25
CA ASP A 128 16.34 0.83 -0.72
C ASP A 128 16.56 1.89 -1.81
N GLY A 129 15.53 2.23 -2.60
CA GLY A 129 15.58 3.29 -3.60
C GLY A 129 15.43 4.71 -3.03
N LEU A 130 15.06 4.84 -1.74
CA LEU A 130 14.92 6.13 -1.05
C LEU A 130 16.16 6.51 -0.23
N ALA A 131 17.03 5.53 0.06
CA ALA A 131 18.29 5.70 0.80
C ALA A 131 19.44 6.18 -0.08
#